data_AF-A0A2N8LZF1-F1
#
_entry.id   AF-A0A2N8LZF1-F1
#
_cell.length_a   1.000
_cell.length_b   1.000
_cell.length_c   1.000
_cell.angle_alpha   90.00
_cell.angle_beta   90.00
_cell.angle_gamma   90.00
#
_symmetry.space_group_name_H-M   'P 1'
#
loop_
_entity.id
_entity.type
_entity.pdbx_description
1 polymer ?
#
loop_
_entity_poly.entity_id
_entity_poly.type
_entity_poly.pdbx_seq_one_letter_code
_entity_poly.pdbx_strand_id
1 'polypeptide(L)'
;MLAVECEESVQWFGEEKVAVFGSSDWAERGFCRECGTHLFYRLREGGHTAIPVGLFQECENWQLTEQVFIDRKPPFYSFAEQTRNLTGEALFALFSADEHSPDSTDH
;
A
#
# COMPACT_ATOMS: atom_id res chain seq x y z
N MET A 1 -0.08 7.97 4.88
CA MET A 1 0.28 6.80 5.71
C MET A 1 1.69 6.42 5.33
N LEU A 2 2.54 6.10 6.29
CA LEU A 2 3.83 5.48 5.99
C LEU A 2 3.61 3.97 6.01
N ALA A 3 3.96 3.29 4.92
CA ALA A 3 3.69 1.88 4.75
C ALA A 3 4.88 1.17 4.10
N VAL A 4 4.95 -0.13 4.35
CA VAL A 4 5.70 -1.07 3.52
C VAL A 4 4.76 -1.56 2.44
N GLU A 5 5.19 -1.46 1.19
CA GLU A 5 4.45 -2.02 0.06
C GLU A 5 4.90 -3.47 -0.16
N CYS A 6 3.92 -4.38 -0.32
CA CYS A 6 4.13 -5.80 -0.59
C CYS A 6 3.44 -6.15 -1.91
N GLU A 7 4.21 -6.55 -2.91
CA GLU A 7 3.74 -6.93 -4.25
C GLU A 7 3.40 -8.44 -4.36
N GLU A 8 3.87 -9.24 -3.40
CA GLU A 8 3.61 -10.68 -3.31
C GLU A 8 2.55 -11.03 -2.27
N SER A 9 2.11 -12.29 -2.24
CA SER A 9 1.11 -12.79 -1.31
C SER A 9 1.56 -12.65 0.15
N VAL A 10 0.94 -11.72 0.88
CA VAL A 10 1.09 -11.58 2.34
C VAL A 10 0.32 -12.70 3.04
N GLN A 11 1.00 -13.44 3.91
CA GLN A 11 0.39 -14.45 4.77
C GLN A 11 -0.13 -13.82 6.06
N TRP A 12 -1.37 -14.15 6.41
CA TRP A 12 -2.04 -13.62 7.59
C TRP A 12 -2.27 -14.72 8.63
N PHE A 13 -2.10 -14.35 9.90
CA PHE A 13 -2.47 -15.17 11.04
C PHE A 13 -3.44 -14.36 11.91
N GLY A 14 -4.48 -15.01 12.45
CA GLY A 14 -5.45 -14.33 13.31
C GLY A 14 -6.50 -13.51 12.54
N GLU A 15 -6.85 -13.88 11.30
CA GLU A 15 -7.84 -13.17 10.48
C GLU A 15 -9.23 -13.04 11.15
N GLU A 16 -9.56 -13.94 12.07
CA GLU A 16 -10.77 -13.86 12.90
C GLU A 16 -10.80 -12.61 13.79
N LYS A 17 -9.68 -11.91 13.97
CA LYS A 17 -9.59 -10.63 14.69
C LYS A 17 -9.55 -9.41 13.77
N VAL A 18 -9.63 -9.61 12.45
CA VAL A 18 -9.51 -8.52 11.46
C VAL A 18 -10.88 -8.13 10.89
N ALA A 19 -11.30 -6.89 11.11
CA ALA A 19 -12.42 -6.29 10.40
C ALA A 19 -11.94 -5.70 9.07
N VAL A 20 -12.59 -6.07 7.97
CA VAL A 20 -12.31 -5.53 6.64
C VAL A 20 -13.40 -4.54 6.25
N PHE A 21 -12.99 -3.33 5.88
CA PHE A 21 -13.85 -2.29 5.38
C PHE A 21 -13.56 -2.05 3.89
N GLY A 22 -14.59 -2.13 3.05
CA GLY A 22 -14.51 -1.76 1.65
C GLY A 22 -14.31 -0.26 1.53
N SER A 23 -13.05 0.17 1.48
CA SER A 23 -12.71 1.59 1.48
C SER A 23 -12.99 2.27 0.14
N SER A 24 -13.11 1.48 -0.91
CA SER A 24 -13.52 1.85 -2.27
C SER A 24 -13.90 0.59 -3.06
N ASP A 25 -14.30 0.77 -4.33
CA ASP A 25 -14.61 -0.35 -5.22
C ASP A 25 -13.39 -1.22 -5.54
N TRP A 26 -12.17 -0.66 -5.45
CA TRP A 26 -10.92 -1.30 -5.88
C TRP A 26 -9.99 -1.68 -4.72
N ALA A 27 -10.26 -1.20 -3.51
CA ALA A 27 -9.41 -1.47 -2.36
C ALA A 27 -10.15 -1.56 -1.02
N GLU A 28 -9.57 -2.36 -0.15
CA GLU A 28 -10.07 -2.63 1.20
C GLU A 28 -9.04 -2.26 2.27
N ARG A 29 -9.54 -1.99 3.48
CA ARG A 29 -8.73 -1.68 4.65
C ARG A 29 -9.02 -2.67 5.75
N GLY A 30 -7.96 -3.24 6.32
CA GLY A 30 -8.04 -4.10 7.49
C GLY A 30 -7.82 -3.32 8.78
N PHE A 31 -8.62 -3.61 9.80
CA PHE A 31 -8.48 -3.05 11.14
C PHE A 31 -8.59 -4.15 12.20
N CYS A 32 -7.89 -4.01 13.32
CA CYS A 32 -8.08 -4.89 14.47
C CYS A 32 -9.47 -4.68 15.06
N ARG A 33 -10.25 -5.76 15.21
CA ARG A 33 -11.59 -5.73 15.83
C ARG A 33 -11.58 -5.29 17.29
N GLU A 34 -10.48 -5.51 17.99
CA GLU A 34 -10.38 -5.28 19.44
C GLU A 34 -9.97 -3.84 19.77
N CYS A 35 -8.97 -3.29 19.08
CA CYS A 35 -8.38 -1.98 19.39
C CYS A 35 -8.51 -0.94 18.27
N GLY A 36 -9.01 -1.32 17.09
CA GLY A 36 -9.20 -0.41 15.96
C GLY A 36 -7.93 -0.03 15.19
N THR A 37 -6.77 -0.59 15.54
CA THR A 37 -5.51 -0.35 14.82
C THR A 37 -5.65 -0.67 13.34
N HIS A 38 -5.20 0.24 12.47
CA HIS A 38 -5.13 0.00 11.03
C HIS A 38 -4.03 -1.03 10.73
N LEU A 39 -4.42 -2.13 10.08
CA LEU A 39 -3.55 -3.28 9.84
C LEU A 39 -3.01 -3.30 8.41
N PHE A 40 -3.83 -2.97 7.42
CA PHE A 40 -3.41 -2.93 6.02
C PHE A 40 -4.36 -2.13 5.15
N TYR A 41 -3.82 -1.68 4.02
CA TYR A 41 -4.56 -1.31 2.83
C TYR A 41 -4.24 -2.34 1.75
N ARG A 42 -5.24 -2.91 1.08
CA ARG A 42 -5.02 -3.95 0.06
C ARG A 42 -5.88 -3.69 -1.16
N LEU A 43 -5.29 -3.83 -2.35
CA LEU A 43 -6.05 -3.85 -3.59
C LEU A 43 -6.83 -5.15 -3.69
N ARG A 44 -8.08 -5.08 -4.15
CA ARG A 44 -8.91 -6.28 -4.33
C ARG A 44 -8.36 -7.20 -5.41
N GLU A 45 -7.66 -6.62 -6.38
CA GLU A 45 -7.02 -7.30 -7.52
C GLU A 45 -5.53 -6.91 -7.56
N GLY A 46 -4.70 -7.72 -8.22
CA GLY A 46 -3.26 -7.42 -8.40
C GLY A 46 -2.36 -7.69 -7.19
N GLY A 47 -2.87 -8.24 -6.07
CA GLY A 47 -2.06 -8.76 -4.96
C GLY A 47 -1.38 -7.71 -4.06
N HIS A 48 -1.41 -6.44 -4.43
CA HIS A 48 -0.70 -5.37 -3.74
C HIS A 48 -1.29 -5.07 -2.34
N THR A 49 -0.44 -5.06 -1.32
CA THR A 49 -0.80 -4.79 0.08
C THR A 49 0.17 -3.80 0.71
N ALA A 50 -0.35 -2.69 1.25
CA ALA A 50 0.39 -1.72 2.04
C ALA A 50 0.17 -1.97 3.54
N ILE A 51 1.25 -2.18 4.30
CA ILE A 51 1.21 -2.43 5.75
C ILE A 51 1.80 -1.22 6.50
N PRO A 52 1.08 -0.62 7.47
CA PRO A 52 1.59 0.53 8.21
C PRO A 52 2.92 0.24 8.93
N VAL A 53 3.90 1.13 8.76
CA VAL A 53 5.25 0.99 9.37
C VAL A 53 5.17 0.85 10.90
N GLY A 54 4.18 1.46 11.54
CA GLY A 54 4.00 1.42 13.00
C GLY A 54 3.66 0.03 13.58
N LEU A 55 3.42 -0.98 12.74
CA LEU A 55 3.20 -2.37 13.19
C LEU A 55 4.51 -3.15 13.35
N PHE A 56 5.62 -2.63 12.83
CA PHE A 56 6.92 -3.29 12.89
C PHE A 56 7.70 -2.78 14.11
N GLN A 57 8.34 -3.70 14.83
CA GLN A 57 9.12 -3.38 16.04
C GLN A 57 10.51 -2.83 15.71
N GLU A 58 11.07 -3.21 14.57
CA GLU A 58 12.43 -2.86 14.16
C GLU A 58 12.39 -2.18 12.79
N CYS A 59 12.78 -0.91 12.73
CA CYS A 59 12.80 -0.13 11.48
C CYS A 59 14.01 0.83 11.40
N GLU A 60 15.06 0.58 12.20
CA GLU A 60 16.20 1.50 12.39
C GLU A 60 16.97 1.82 11.10
N ASN A 61 16.92 0.92 10.11
CA ASN A 61 17.63 1.05 8.83
C ASN A 61 16.69 1.25 7.63
N TRP A 62 15.42 1.57 7.87
CA TRP A 62 14.47 1.78 6.79
C TRP A 62 14.64 3.16 6.16
N GLN A 63 14.45 3.24 4.85
CA GLN A 63 14.51 4.48 4.11
C GLN A 63 13.17 4.74 3.46
N LEU A 64 12.71 6.00 3.54
CA LEU A 64 11.59 6.44 2.73
C LEU A 64 12.07 6.53 1.29
N THR A 65 11.52 5.69 0.42
CA THR A 65 11.94 5.59 -1.00
C THR A 65 10.96 6.26 -1.94
N GLU A 66 9.68 6.35 -1.58
CA GLU A 66 8.61 6.79 -2.47
C GLU A 66 7.54 7.62 -1.74
N GLN A 67 6.99 8.60 -2.44
CA GLN A 67 5.82 9.37 -2.03
C GLN A 67 4.82 9.39 -3.19
N VAL A 68 3.61 8.89 -2.94
CA VAL A 68 2.51 8.85 -3.91
C VAL A 68 1.49 9.96 -3.65
N PHE A 69 0.76 10.38 -4.68
CA PHE A 69 -0.15 11.54 -4.65
C PHE A 69 0.55 12.85 -4.20
N ILE A 70 1.80 13.05 -4.64
CA ILE A 70 2.60 14.22 -4.26
C ILE A 70 1.94 15.55 -4.68
N ASP A 71 1.15 15.53 -5.74
CA ASP A 71 0.33 16.65 -6.24
C ASP A 71 -0.74 17.11 -5.24
N ARG A 72 -1.10 16.26 -4.28
CA ARG A 72 -2.06 16.56 -3.20
C ARG A 72 -1.38 16.80 -1.86
N LYS A 73 -0.04 16.80 -1.80
CA LYS A 73 0.71 17.02 -0.57
C LYS A 73 0.42 18.43 -0.02
N PRO A 74 -0.10 18.55 1.21
CA PRO A 74 -0.26 19.86 1.83
C PRO A 74 1.06 20.65 1.89
N PRO A 75 1.03 21.98 1.65
CA PRO A 75 2.24 22.78 1.54
C PRO A 75 2.95 23.01 2.88
N PHE A 76 2.29 22.73 4.01
CA PHE A 76 2.83 23.00 5.35
C PHE A 76 3.84 21.96 5.86
N TYR A 77 4.16 20.91 5.09
CA TYR A 77 5.20 19.94 5.44
C TYR A 77 5.96 19.41 4.22
N SER A 78 7.17 18.90 4.48
CA SER A 78 7.95 18.12 3.53
C SER A 78 8.82 17.12 4.28
N PHE A 79 9.08 15.97 3.65
CA PHE A 79 10.16 15.08 4.07
C PHE A 79 11.50 15.57 3.51
N ALA A 80 12.60 15.23 4.17
CA ALA A 80 13.95 15.67 3.81
C ALA A 80 14.63 14.66 2.85
N GLU A 81 14.20 13.41 2.91
CA GLU A 81 14.65 12.31 2.08
C GLU A 81 14.36 12.58 0.60
N GLN A 82 15.31 12.22 -0.27
CA GLN A 82 15.06 12.20 -1.70
C GLN A 82 14.31 10.93 -2.07
N THR A 83 13.08 11.09 -2.54
CA THR A 83 12.17 9.99 -2.85
C THR A 83 11.73 10.04 -4.30
N ARG A 84 11.34 8.87 -4.84
CA ARG A 84 10.51 8.82 -6.04
C ARG A 84 9.17 9.48 -5.72
N ASN A 85 8.82 10.53 -6.46
CA ASN A 85 7.60 11.30 -6.23
C ASN A 85 6.63 11.05 -7.38
N LEU A 86 5.50 10.42 -7.07
CA LEU A 86 4.46 10.09 -8.03
C LEU A 86 3.24 10.99 -7.82
N THR A 87 2.77 11.61 -8.89
CA THR A 87 1.44 12.21 -8.91
C THR A 87 0.37 11.12 -8.92
N GLY A 88 -0.87 11.46 -8.57
CA GLY A 88 -1.98 10.51 -8.71
C GLY A 88 -2.09 9.93 -10.12
N GLU A 89 -1.95 10.78 -11.16
CA GLU A 89 -1.98 10.35 -12.56
C GLU A 89 -0.85 9.36 -12.89
N ALA A 90 0.39 9.68 -12.51
CA ALA A 90 1.53 8.80 -12.75
C ALA A 90 1.39 7.46 -12.00
N LEU A 91 0.84 7.48 -10.79
CA LEU A 91 0.57 6.29 -10.00
C LEU A 91 -0.45 5.38 -10.71
N PHE A 92 -1.60 5.92 -11.10
CA PHE A 92 -2.63 5.14 -11.79
C PHE A 92 -2.11 4.57 -13.11
N ALA A 93 -1.32 5.33 -13.87
CA ALA A 93 -0.73 4.84 -15.12
C ALA A 93 0.19 3.63 -14.91
N LEU A 94 0.94 3.58 -13.79
CA LEU A 94 1.79 2.43 -13.47
C LEU A 94 0.94 1.18 -13.17
N PHE A 95 -0.04 1.30 -12.28
CA PHE A 95 -0.87 0.16 -11.87
C PHE A 95 -1.84 -0.30 -12.95
N SER A 96 -2.29 0.57 -13.86
CA SER A 96 -3.08 0.16 -15.04
C SER A 96 -2.23 -0.45 -16.16
N ALA A 97 -0.92 -0.17 -16.20
CA ALA A 97 -0.01 -0.80 -17.16
C ALA A 97 0.36 -2.23 -16.73
N ASP A 98 0.43 -2.50 -15.43
CA ASP A 98 0.67 -3.85 -14.89
C ASP A 98 -0.50 -4.82 -15.15
N GLU A 99 -1.72 -4.31 -15.37
CA GLU A 99 -2.88 -5.12 -15.84
C GLU A 99 -2.75 -5.60 -17.30
N HIS A 100 -1.74 -5.15 -18.05
CA HIS A 100 -1.55 -5.48 -19.47
C HIS A 100 -0.27 -6.28 -19.78
N SER A 101 0.35 -6.96 -18.81
CA SER A 101 1.35 -7.98 -19.15
C SER A 101 0.66 -9.12 -19.93
N PRO A 102 0.95 -9.32 -21.23
CA PRO A 102 0.45 -10.46 -21.95
C PRO A 102 1.31 -11.64 -21.52
N ASP A 103 0.87 -12.38 -20.51
CA ASP A 103 1.38 -13.73 -20.31
C ASP A 103 0.87 -14.57 -21.49
N SER A 104 1.68 -14.59 -22.54
CA SER A 104 1.52 -15.44 -23.70
C SER A 104 1.55 -16.88 -23.21
N THR A 105 0.36 -17.48 -23.14
CA THR A 105 0.20 -18.91 -23.31
C THR A 105 0.94 -19.31 -24.59
N ASP A 106 2.08 -19.97 -24.46
CA ASP A 106 2.55 -20.91 -25.48
C ASP A 106 3.28 -22.09 -24.82
N HIS A 107 2.58 -23.24 -24.91
CA HIS A 107 2.93 -24.63 -24.61
C HIS A 107 3.04 -25.11 -23.16
#